data_AF-A0A2U1DNR7-F1
#
_entry.id   AF-A0A2U1DNR7-F1
#
_cell.length_a   1.000
_cell.length_b   1.000
_cell.length_c   1.000
_cell.angle_alpha   90.00
_cell.angle_beta   90.00
_cell.angle_gamma   90.00
#
_symmetry.space_group_name_H-M   'P 1'
#
loop_
_entity.id
_entity.type
_entity.pdbx_description
1 polymer ?
#
loop_
_entity_poly.entity_id
_entity_poly.type
_entity_poly.pdbx_seq_one_letter_code
_entity_poly.pdbx_strand_id
1 'polypeptide(L)'
;MKPLRAFGKLALTAAAAAAITACGGSSNDAPKGPALKLAITATEAFPGTYGDVGEYERVTGTISGEVDPKDPKNAVIQDLALAPTNANGMVEYQADFVMLQPKNMDGTCSVSF
;
A
#
# COMPACT_ATOMS: atom_id res chain seq x y z
N MET A 1 17.17 29.54 83.73
CA MET A 1 17.08 28.07 83.64
C MET A 1 15.65 27.68 83.32
N LYS A 2 15.45 26.69 82.41
CA LYS A 2 14.18 26.21 81.77
C LYS A 2 13.68 27.00 80.52
N PRO A 3 12.95 26.36 79.57
CA PRO A 3 13.54 25.82 78.33
C PRO A 3 12.72 26.00 77.02
N LEU A 4 13.28 25.45 75.92
CA LEU A 4 12.64 24.75 74.78
C LEU A 4 11.86 25.52 73.67
N ARG A 5 12.44 25.41 72.44
CA ARG A 5 11.87 25.00 71.11
C ARG A 5 10.71 25.81 70.49
N ALA A 6 10.56 25.96 69.18
CA ALA A 6 11.35 25.74 67.96
C ALA A 6 10.58 26.46 66.84
N PHE A 7 11.28 27.18 65.95
CA PHE A 7 10.69 27.98 64.88
C PHE A 7 10.25 27.12 63.68
N GLY A 8 9.10 27.49 63.10
CA GLY A 8 8.44 26.76 62.03
C GLY A 8 8.88 27.12 60.61
N LYS A 9 8.57 26.16 59.74
CA LYS A 9 8.22 26.23 58.30
C LYS A 9 9.22 26.90 57.35
N LEU A 10 9.93 26.07 56.57
CA LEU A 10 10.45 26.47 55.26
C LEU A 10 10.45 25.30 54.27
N ALA A 11 9.65 25.49 53.22
CA ALA A 11 9.83 25.11 51.81
C ALA A 11 10.11 23.66 51.35
N LEU A 12 9.61 23.44 50.12
CA LEU A 12 10.13 22.56 49.06
C LEU A 12 9.54 21.15 48.98
N THR A 13 8.40 21.02 48.29
CA THR A 13 8.00 19.78 47.60
C THR A 13 8.40 19.90 46.13
N ALA A 14 9.51 19.26 45.77
CA ALA A 14 9.94 19.06 44.38
C ALA A 14 9.85 17.57 44.03
N ALA A 15 9.07 17.31 42.97
CA ALA A 15 9.09 16.21 42.01
C ALA A 15 9.82 14.88 42.31
N ALA A 16 9.08 13.77 42.17
CA ALA A 16 9.56 12.58 41.45
C ALA A 16 8.38 12.00 40.65
N ALA A 17 8.54 11.99 39.33
CA ALA A 17 7.52 11.70 38.34
C ALA A 17 7.01 10.25 38.41
N ALA A 18 5.69 10.09 38.54
CA ALA A 18 5.02 8.80 38.42
C ALA A 18 4.83 8.44 36.94
N ALA A 19 5.34 7.25 36.59
CA ALA A 19 4.96 6.37 35.48
C ALA A 19 4.43 7.03 34.19
N ILE A 20 5.29 7.16 33.18
CA ILE A 20 4.85 7.41 31.82
C ILE A 20 4.25 6.10 31.29
N THR A 21 2.93 6.10 31.18
CA THR A 21 2.11 5.09 30.51
C THR A 21 2.74 4.62 29.20
N ALA A 22 2.82 3.30 29.10
CA ALA A 22 3.18 2.56 27.90
C ALA A 22 2.19 2.80 26.74
N CYS A 23 2.68 2.49 25.54
CA CYS A 23 1.96 2.31 24.28
C CYS A 23 1.64 3.59 23.49
N GLY A 24 2.60 3.97 22.65
CA GLY A 24 2.40 4.88 21.52
C GLY A 24 3.10 4.35 20.26
N GLY A 25 3.15 3.03 20.09
CA GLY A 25 3.56 2.42 18.82
C GLY A 25 2.39 2.52 17.85
N SER A 26 2.31 3.61 17.09
CA SER A 26 1.46 3.62 15.89
C SER A 26 2.18 2.77 14.84
N SER A 27 1.99 1.45 14.88
CA SER A 27 2.24 0.61 13.72
C SER A 27 1.33 1.16 12.63
N ASN A 28 1.91 1.74 11.58
CA ASN A 28 1.18 2.09 10.36
C ASN A 28 0.77 0.82 9.58
N ASP A 29 0.46 -0.27 10.29
CA ASP A 29 -0.09 -1.52 9.77
C ASP A 29 -1.58 -1.31 9.46
N ALA A 30 -1.90 -0.23 8.75
CA ALA A 30 -3.11 -0.23 7.95
C ALA A 30 -3.00 -1.45 7.03
N PRO A 31 -4.03 -2.30 6.92
CA PRO A 31 -4.02 -3.40 5.98
C PRO A 31 -3.66 -2.84 4.61
N LYS A 32 -2.43 -3.15 4.15
CA LYS A 32 -2.00 -2.73 2.83
C LYS A 32 -2.86 -3.57 1.89
N GLY A 33 -3.83 -2.92 1.25
CA GLY A 33 -4.62 -3.56 0.21
C GLY A 33 -3.70 -4.20 -0.83
N PRO A 34 -4.19 -5.17 -1.61
CA PRO A 34 -3.37 -5.91 -2.54
C PRO A 34 -2.55 -4.95 -3.41
N ALA A 35 -1.23 -5.12 -3.43
CA ALA A 35 -0.36 -4.27 -4.24
C ALA A 35 -0.58 -4.60 -5.72
N LEU A 36 -0.64 -3.57 -6.57
CA LEU A 36 -0.66 -3.69 -8.03
C LEU A 36 0.43 -2.80 -8.61
N LYS A 37 1.24 -3.35 -9.52
CA LYS A 37 2.28 -2.62 -10.22
C LYS A 37 2.20 -2.95 -11.71
N LEU A 38 2.22 -1.90 -12.53
CA LEU A 38 2.37 -1.99 -13.97
C LEU A 38 3.79 -1.59 -14.37
N ALA A 39 4.43 -2.43 -15.17
CA ALA A 39 5.71 -2.13 -15.81
C ALA A 39 5.53 -2.20 -17.33
N ILE A 40 5.63 -1.05 -18.00
CA ILE A 40 5.60 -0.98 -19.47
C ILE A 40 6.98 -1.39 -19.99
N THR A 41 7.02 -2.35 -20.91
CA THR A 41 8.26 -2.84 -21.53
C THR A 41 8.46 -2.30 -22.95
N ALA A 42 7.39 -2.10 -23.72
CA ALA A 42 7.49 -1.47 -25.04
C ALA A 42 6.22 -0.68 -25.41
N THR A 43 6.42 0.32 -26.26
CA THR A 43 5.36 1.03 -26.97
C THR A 43 5.76 1.11 -28.44
N GLU A 44 4.89 0.67 -29.34
CA GLU A 44 5.16 0.62 -30.78
C GLU A 44 3.91 0.95 -31.60
N ALA A 45 4.09 1.41 -32.84
CA ALA A 45 2.96 1.71 -33.72
C ALA A 45 2.15 0.44 -34.02
N PHE A 46 0.82 0.51 -33.84
CA PHE A 46 -0.08 -0.54 -34.27
C PHE A 46 -0.53 -0.25 -35.72
N PRO A 47 -0.41 -1.22 -36.64
CA PRO A 47 -0.65 -0.95 -38.06
C PRO A 47 -2.11 -0.59 -38.33
N GLY A 48 -2.32 0.40 -39.21
CA GLY A 48 -3.63 0.82 -39.69
C GLY A 48 -4.19 2.07 -39.01
N THR A 49 -5.39 2.44 -39.45
CA THR A 49 -6.15 3.61 -38.97
C THR A 49 -7.58 3.15 -38.71
N TYR A 50 -8.14 3.53 -37.57
CA TYR A 50 -9.37 2.95 -37.04
C TYR A 50 -10.43 4.04 -36.85
N GLY A 51 -11.34 4.14 -37.82
CA GLY A 51 -12.43 5.12 -37.81
C GLY A 51 -11.93 6.54 -37.58
N ASP A 52 -12.71 7.29 -36.79
CA ASP A 52 -12.42 8.70 -36.49
C ASP A 52 -11.32 8.87 -35.41
N VAL A 53 -10.95 7.79 -34.70
CA VAL A 53 -9.94 7.82 -33.61
C VAL A 53 -8.51 7.82 -34.18
N GLY A 54 -8.33 7.29 -35.39
CA GLY A 54 -7.08 7.37 -36.12
C GLY A 54 -6.10 6.22 -35.82
N GLU A 55 -4.81 6.55 -35.71
CA GLU A 55 -3.73 5.59 -35.45
C GLU A 55 -3.71 5.13 -33.99
N TYR A 56 -3.23 3.91 -33.77
CA TYR A 56 -3.05 3.35 -32.43
C TYR A 56 -1.58 3.00 -32.19
N GLU A 57 -1.23 2.91 -30.92
CA GLU A 57 0.02 2.35 -30.42
C GLU A 57 -0.31 1.10 -29.60
N ARG A 58 0.55 0.09 -29.73
CA ARG A 58 0.54 -1.11 -28.90
C ARG A 58 1.51 -0.89 -27.74
N VAL A 59 0.98 -0.90 -26.53
CA VAL A 59 1.73 -0.86 -25.27
C VAL A 59 1.78 -2.27 -24.72
N THR A 60 2.97 -2.79 -24.46
CA THR A 60 3.16 -4.10 -23.84
C THR A 60 3.89 -3.95 -22.52
N GLY A 61 3.71 -4.93 -21.64
CA GLY A 61 4.34 -4.90 -20.34
C GLY A 61 3.91 -6.04 -19.45
N THR A 62 4.18 -5.87 -18.16
CA THR A 62 3.89 -6.86 -17.15
C THR A 62 3.17 -6.20 -15.97
N ILE A 63 2.08 -6.83 -15.53
CA ILE A 63 1.35 -6.53 -14.32
C ILE A 63 1.84 -7.51 -13.24
N SER A 64 2.21 -7.00 -12.08
CA SER A 64 2.48 -7.80 -10.90
C SER A 64 1.57 -7.38 -9.76
N GLY A 65 1.05 -8.33 -9.00
CA GLY A 65 0.24 -8.02 -7.83
C GLY A 65 0.15 -9.14 -6.82
N GLU A 66 -0.76 -8.96 -5.87
CA GLU A 66 -1.00 -9.86 -4.75
C GLU A 66 -2.50 -10.25 -4.71
N VAL A 67 -2.81 -11.48 -4.31
CA VAL A 67 -4.20 -11.92 -4.05
C VAL A 67 -4.31 -12.62 -2.71
N ASP A 68 -5.43 -12.43 -2.02
CA ASP A 68 -5.72 -13.10 -0.75
C ASP A 68 -6.25 -14.52 -1.03
N PRO A 69 -5.54 -15.59 -0.64
CA PRO A 69 -6.02 -16.96 -0.81
C PRO A 69 -7.26 -17.29 0.04
N LYS A 70 -7.57 -16.46 1.04
CA LYS A 70 -8.70 -16.64 1.96
C LYS A 70 -9.95 -15.86 1.54
N ASP A 71 -9.87 -14.96 0.56
CA ASP A 71 -11.04 -14.26 0.04
C ASP A 71 -11.96 -15.26 -0.68
N PRO A 72 -13.23 -15.42 -0.28
CA PRO A 72 -14.18 -16.30 -0.95
C PRO A 72 -14.34 -16.02 -2.46
N LYS A 73 -14.08 -14.78 -2.91
CA LYS A 73 -14.09 -14.43 -4.34
C LYS A 73 -12.98 -15.12 -5.13
N ASN A 74 -11.88 -15.48 -4.47
CA ASN A 74 -10.74 -16.15 -5.06
C ASN A 74 -10.82 -17.68 -4.96
N ALA A 75 -11.84 -18.24 -4.31
CA ALA A 75 -12.02 -19.69 -4.12
C ALA A 75 -12.17 -20.48 -5.43
N VAL A 76 -12.47 -19.79 -6.54
CA VAL A 76 -12.53 -20.39 -7.88
C VAL A 76 -11.14 -20.70 -8.45
N ILE A 77 -10.08 -20.07 -7.94
CA ILE A 77 -8.71 -20.27 -8.41
C ILE A 77 -8.18 -21.57 -7.82
N GLN A 78 -8.01 -22.57 -8.68
CA GLN A 78 -7.53 -23.89 -8.28
C GLN A 78 -6.17 -23.78 -7.57
N ASP A 79 -6.04 -24.49 -6.45
CA ASP A 79 -4.83 -24.60 -5.63
C ASP A 79 -4.28 -23.28 -5.06
N LEU A 80 -5.03 -22.18 -5.13
CA LEU A 80 -4.58 -20.89 -4.58
C LEU A 80 -4.30 -20.98 -3.08
N ALA A 81 -5.10 -21.75 -2.35
CA ALA A 81 -4.91 -21.98 -0.91
C ALA A 81 -3.65 -22.80 -0.57
N LEU A 82 -3.05 -23.47 -1.56
CA LEU A 82 -1.83 -24.26 -1.42
C LEU A 82 -0.57 -23.48 -1.83
N ALA A 83 -0.75 -22.32 -2.47
CA ALA A 83 0.36 -21.52 -2.97
C ALA A 83 1.19 -20.91 -1.83
N PRO A 84 2.53 -20.76 -2.01
CA PRO A 84 3.36 -20.01 -1.08
C PRO A 84 2.86 -18.57 -0.95
N THR A 85 2.92 -18.04 0.28
CA THR A 85 2.53 -16.65 0.58
C THR A 85 3.75 -15.81 0.93
N ASN A 86 3.68 -14.51 0.63
CA ASN A 86 4.69 -13.54 1.01
C ASN A 86 4.56 -13.13 2.49
N ALA A 87 5.39 -12.19 2.95
CA ALA A 87 5.36 -11.70 4.33
C ALA A 87 4.01 -11.06 4.74
N ASN A 88 3.19 -10.64 3.76
CA ASN A 88 1.87 -10.08 3.98
C ASN A 88 0.78 -11.17 4.05
N GLY A 89 1.13 -12.44 3.88
CA GLY A 89 0.16 -13.55 3.81
C GLY A 89 -0.60 -13.63 2.48
N MET A 90 -0.12 -12.92 1.46
CA MET A 90 -0.73 -12.87 0.13
C MET A 90 0.03 -13.74 -0.86
N VAL A 91 -0.65 -14.22 -1.90
CA VAL A 91 -0.02 -14.93 -3.02
C VAL A 91 0.36 -13.91 -4.09
N GLU A 92 1.65 -13.84 -4.42
CA GLU A 92 2.15 -12.96 -5.47
C GLU A 92 1.93 -13.57 -6.85
N TYR A 93 1.54 -12.74 -7.82
CA TYR A 93 1.35 -13.15 -9.21
C TYR A 93 1.96 -12.13 -10.18
N GLN A 94 2.23 -12.61 -11.39
CA GLN A 94 2.70 -11.80 -12.50
C GLN A 94 1.99 -12.24 -13.79
N ALA A 95 1.61 -11.28 -14.63
CA ALA A 95 0.97 -11.51 -15.91
C ALA A 95 1.43 -10.49 -16.94
N ASP A 96 1.67 -10.93 -18.17
CA ASP A 96 1.96 -10.01 -19.26
C ASP A 96 0.67 -9.39 -19.82
N PHE A 97 0.77 -8.15 -20.29
CA PHE A 97 -0.34 -7.42 -20.89
C PHE A 97 0.05 -6.82 -22.24
N VAL A 98 -0.97 -6.65 -23.07
CA VAL A 98 -0.92 -5.89 -24.31
C VAL A 98 -2.14 -4.97 -24.33
N MET A 99 -1.93 -3.68 -24.53
CA MET A 99 -2.95 -2.66 -24.60
C MET A 99 -2.83 -1.90 -25.91
N LEU A 100 -3.97 -1.69 -26.59
CA LEU A 100 -4.03 -0.79 -27.74
C LEU A 100 -4.55 0.57 -27.27
N GLN A 101 -3.77 1.60 -27.56
CA GLN A 101 -4.02 2.96 -27.14
C GLN A 101 -4.08 3.89 -28.36
N PRO A 102 -5.05 4.82 -28.47
CA PRO A 102 -5.01 5.86 -29.50
C PRO A 102 -3.72 6.66 -29.44
N LYS A 103 -3.09 6.89 -30.59
CA LYS A 103 -1.85 7.67 -30.69
C LYS A 103 -2.08 9.15 -30.43
N ASN A 104 -3.21 9.67 -30.91
CA ASN A 104 -3.66 11.02 -30.60
C ASN A 104 -4.63 10.95 -29.42
N MET A 105 -4.24 11.61 -28.32
CA MET A 105 -4.91 11.61 -27.02
C MET A 105 -5.54 12.98 -26.73
N ASP A 106 -6.09 13.62 -27.76
CA ASP A 106 -6.71 14.93 -27.73
C ASP A 106 -8.04 14.96 -26.96
N GLY A 107 -8.65 13.79 -26.73
CA GLY A 107 -9.64 13.57 -25.67
C GLY A 107 -9.02 12.74 -24.55
N THR A 108 -8.90 13.30 -23.34
CA THR A 108 -8.35 12.65 -22.15
C THR A 108 -8.88 11.22 -21.93
N CYS A 109 -8.08 10.22 -22.30
CA CYS A 109 -8.30 8.83 -21.93
C CYS A 109 -7.22 8.42 -20.92
N SER A 110 -7.42 8.81 -19.65
CA SER A 110 -6.57 8.35 -18.55
C SER A 110 -7.09 7.01 -18.02
N VAL A 111 -6.27 5.96 -18.10
CA VAL A 111 -6.54 4.69 -17.41
C VAL A 111 -5.92 4.78 -16.03
N SER A 112 -6.76 4.92 -15.01
CA SER A 112 -6.35 4.85 -13.60
C SER A 112 -6.57 3.41 -13.11
N PHE A 113 -5.54 2.82 -12.52
CA PHE A 113 -5.56 1.50 -11.88
C PHE A 113 -5.66 1.64 -10.37
#